data_AF-A0A530LLN9-F1
#
_entry.id   AF-A0A530LLN9-F1
#
_cell.length_a   1.000
_cell.length_b   1.000
_cell.length_c   1.000
_cell.angle_alpha   90.00
_cell.angle_beta   90.00
_cell.angle_gamma   90.00
#
_symmetry.space_group_name_H-M   'P 1'
#
loop_
_entity.id
_entity.type
_entity.pdbx_description
1 polymer ?
#
loop_
_entity_poly.entity_id
_entity_poly.type
_entity_poly.pdbx_seq_one_letter_code
_entity_poly.pdbx_strand_id
1 'polypeptide(L)' 'MHCTIIGAPIQAGSGRMGCEMGPSALRTAGLAGALTELGHTL' A
#
# COMPACT_ATOMS: atom_id res chain seq x y z
N MET A 1 -5.20 4.66 16.84
CA MET A 1 -4.40 3.41 16.70
C MET A 1 -3.26 3.70 15.74
N HIS A 2 -2.03 3.25 16.04
CA HIS A 2 -0.86 3.53 15.19
C HIS A 2 -0.69 2.44 14.13
N CYS A 3 -0.46 2.85 12.88
CA CYS A 3 -0.41 1.97 11.71
C CYS A 3 0.86 2.23 10.90
N THR A 4 1.74 1.23 10.77
CA THR A 4 2.92 1.33 9.90
C THR A 4 2.62 0.72 8.53
N ILE A 5 2.92 1.47 7.46
CA ILE A 5 2.72 1.00 6.08
C ILE A 5 4.06 0.52 5.51
N ILE A 6 4.10 -0.73 5.06
CA ILE A 6 5.28 -1.32 4.41
C ILE A 6 4.90 -1.70 2.98
N GLY A 7 5.62 -1.14 2.01
CA GLY A 7 5.51 -1.55 0.61
C GLY A 7 6.49 -2.68 0.31
N ALA A 8 5.98 -3.84 -0.09
CA ALA A 8 6.79 -4.97 -0.54
C ALA A 8 6.55 -5.23 -2.04
N PRO A 9 7.28 -4.54 -2.95
CA PRO A 9 7.07 -4.64 -4.40
C PRO A 9 7.70 -5.94 -4.95
N ILE A 10 7.10 -7.09 -4.65
CA ILE A 10 7.63 -8.39 -5.05
C ILE A 10 6.80 -8.93 -6.22
N GLN A 11 7.48 -9.16 -7.35
CA GLN A 11 6.87 -9.77 -8.54
C GLN A 11 7.00 -11.30 -8.56
N ALA A 12 8.03 -11.85 -7.89
CA ALA A 12 8.30 -13.28 -7.86
C ALA A 12 7.12 -14.08 -7.27
N GLY A 13 6.73 -15.17 -7.94
CA GLY A 13 5.64 -16.05 -7.50
C GLY A 13 4.22 -15.56 -7.78
N SER A 14 4.03 -14.39 -8.41
CA SER A 14 2.69 -13.81 -8.66
C SER A 14 1.86 -14.52 -9.73
N GLY A 15 2.48 -15.27 -10.64
CA GLY A 15 1.81 -15.92 -11.78
C GLY A 15 1.22 -14.95 -12.83
N ARG A 16 1.31 -13.63 -12.62
CA ARG A 16 0.83 -12.57 -13.53
C ARG A 16 1.68 -11.30 -13.40
N MET A 17 1.86 -10.57 -14.49
CA MET A 17 2.62 -9.31 -14.48
C MET A 17 1.89 -8.21 -13.68
N GLY A 18 2.67 -7.42 -12.92
CA GLY A 18 2.22 -6.17 -12.31
C GLY A 18 2.03 -6.17 -10.80
N CYS A 19 2.36 -7.26 -10.10
CA CYS A 19 2.27 -7.33 -8.64
C CYS A 19 3.17 -6.29 -7.95
N GLU A 20 4.38 -6.07 -8.46
CA GLU A 20 5.32 -5.08 -7.91
C GLU A 20 4.80 -3.63 -7.96
N MET A 21 3.84 -3.33 -8.84
CA MET A 21 3.25 -1.99 -8.98
C MET A 21 2.24 -1.67 -7.89
N GLY A 22 1.69 -2.69 -7.21
CA GLY A 22 0.62 -2.55 -6.22
C GLY A 22 0.90 -1.52 -5.12
N PRO A 23 2.06 -1.57 -4.43
CA PRO A 23 2.39 -0.59 -3.39
C PRO A 23 2.40 0.85 -3.88
N SER A 24 2.93 1.10 -5.08
CA SER A 24 2.95 2.45 -5.68
C SER A 24 1.54 2.91 -6.06
N ALA A 25 0.72 2.02 -6.64
CA ALA A 25 -0.67 2.31 -6.96
C ALA A 25 -1.49 2.69 -5.72
N LEU A 26 -1.31 1.98 -4.60
CA LEU A 26 -2.00 2.28 -3.33
C LEU A 26 -1.57 3.62 -2.73
N ARG A 27 -0.29 4.02 -2.86
CA ARG A 27 0.14 5.36 -2.47
C ARG A 27 -0.53 6.44 -3.32
N THR A 28 -0.54 6.26 -4.63
CA THR A 28 -1.20 7.20 -5.55
C THR A 28 -2.70 7.28 -5.31
N ALA A 29 -3.34 6.17 -4.95
CA ALA A 29 -4.76 6.12 -4.60
C ALA A 29 -5.11 6.76 -3.24
N GLY A 30 -4.12 7.25 -2.47
CA GLY A 30 -4.36 7.98 -1.24
C GLY A 30 -4.59 7.12 0.01
N LEU A 31 -4.06 5.88 0.04
CA LEU A 31 -4.24 4.97 1.19
C LEU A 31 -3.89 5.60 2.55
N ALA A 32 -2.82 6.39 2.61
CA ALA A 32 -2.41 7.10 3.83
C ALA A 32 -3.46 8.14 4.29
N GLY A 33 -4.06 8.87 3.34
CA GLY A 33 -5.13 9.82 3.62
C GLY A 33 -6.37 9.11 4.17
N ALA A 34 -6.80 8.05 3.51
CA ALA A 34 -7.95 7.25 3.95
C ALA A 34 -7.77 6.69 5.38
N LEU A 35 -6.58 6.21 5.74
CA LEU A 35 -6.29 5.76 7.10
C LEU A 35 -6.34 6.90 8.12
N THR A 36 -5.85 8.09 7.74
CA THR A 36 -5.88 9.27 8.59
C THR A 36 -7.32 9.76 8.81
N GLU A 37 -8.16 9.76 7.77
CA GLU A 37 -9.59 10.14 7.85
C GLU A 37 -10.40 9.23 8.79
N LEU A 38 -10.00 7.96 8.91
CA LEU A 38 -10.57 7.01 9.86
C LEU A 38 -10.05 7.19 11.30
N GLY A 39 -9.13 8.14 11.54
CA GLY A 39 -8.57 8.44 12.86
C GLY A 39 -7.34 7.60 13.24
N HIS A 40 -6.67 6.97 12.27
CA HIS A 40 -5.40 6.29 12.50
C HIS A 40 -4.22 7.27 12.42
N THR A 41 -3.18 7.00 13.22
CA THR A 41 -1.89 7.69 13.10
C THR A 41 -0.94 6.79 12.33
N LEU A 42 -0.23 7.35 11.36
CA LEU A 42 0.75 6.62 10.55
C LEU A 42 2.16 6.69 11.11
#